data_AF-R8CJH6-F1
#
_entry.id   AF-R8CJH6-F1
#
_cell.length_a   1.000
_cell.length_b   1.000
_cell.length_c   1.000
_cell.angle_alpha   90.00
_cell.angle_beta   90.00
_cell.angle_gamma   90.00
#
_symmetry.space_group_name_H-M   'P 1'
#
loop_
_entity.id
_entity.type
_entity.pdbx_description
1 polymer ?
#
loop_
_entity_poly.entity_id
_entity_poly.type
_entity_poly.pdbx_seq_one_letter_code
_entity_poly.pdbx_strand_id
1 'polypeptide(L)'
;MQQNARIHSLDIIRGIAILCILFANLPTMTGLDPFNQAGYSGTDKVIRFLVDLFIQSKFYTIFAFLFGIGFYIFMKNTEARGYPIYRLFSHRLCILLLFGLLHFIFLWYGDILHAYALAGFILLFFYKRSTKLIFIAGCSFLLASYILRFI
;
A
#
# COMPACT_ATOMS: atom_id res chain seq x y z
N MET A 1 20.73 23.72 14.53
CA MET A 1 20.50 23.27 13.14
C MET A 1 19.96 21.84 13.18
N GLN A 2 18.63 21.65 13.29
CA GLN A 2 18.04 20.31 13.24
C GLN A 2 18.05 19.84 11.79
N GLN A 3 19.00 18.96 11.46
CA GLN A 3 19.05 18.32 10.15
C GLN A 3 17.72 17.64 9.88
N ASN A 4 17.18 17.98 8.71
CA ASN A 4 16.03 17.39 8.06
C ASN A 4 16.37 15.92 7.73
N ALA A 5 16.45 15.07 8.76
CA ALA A 5 16.86 13.67 8.66
C ALA A 5 15.75 12.90 7.95
N ARG A 6 15.72 13.01 6.62
CA ARG A 6 15.01 12.08 5.76
C ARG A 6 15.47 10.69 6.19
N ILE A 7 14.50 9.83 6.54
CA ILE A 7 14.80 8.45 6.92
C ILE A 7 15.19 7.73 5.64
N HIS A 8 16.48 7.76 5.31
CA HIS A 8 17.01 7.23 4.08
C HIS A 8 16.66 5.74 3.91
N SER A 9 16.66 4.99 5.01
CA SER A 9 16.24 3.58 5.06
C SER A 9 14.81 3.39 4.55
N LEU A 10 13.88 4.31 4.86
CA LEU A 10 12.49 4.20 4.46
C LEU A 10 12.31 4.42 2.95
N ASP A 11 13.08 5.35 2.38
CA ASP A 11 13.09 5.60 0.93
C ASP A 11 13.71 4.43 0.17
N ILE A 12 14.79 3.82 0.70
CA ILE A 12 15.41 2.61 0.13
C ILE A 12 14.41 1.45 0.11
N ILE A 13 13.73 1.19 1.24
CA ILE A 13 12.75 0.10 1.32
C ILE A 13 11.61 0.35 0.33
N ARG A 14 11.15 1.61 0.14
CA ARG A 14 10.14 1.94 -0.89
C ARG A 14 10.64 1.64 -2.31
N GLY A 15 11.89 1.94 -2.61
CA GLY A 15 12.49 1.65 -3.93
C GLY A 15 12.56 0.16 -4.21
N ILE A 16 13.10 -0.62 -3.26
CA ILE A 16 13.14 -2.09 -3.34
C ILE A 16 11.73 -2.64 -3.48
N ALA A 17 10.80 -2.07 -2.74
CA ALA A 17 9.42 -2.46 -2.75
C ALA A 17 8.78 -2.32 -4.14
N ILE A 18 8.96 -1.18 -4.80
CA ILE A 18 8.48 -0.96 -6.16
C ILE A 18 9.11 -1.94 -7.16
N LEU A 19 10.39 -2.27 -7.03
CA LEU A 19 11.04 -3.29 -7.87
C LEU A 19 10.39 -4.66 -7.68
N CYS A 20 10.09 -5.06 -6.45
CA CYS A 20 9.39 -6.32 -6.18
C CYS A 20 7.97 -6.35 -6.78
N ILE A 21 7.22 -5.23 -6.74
CA ILE A 21 5.90 -5.12 -7.42
C ILE A 21 6.05 -5.38 -8.91
N LEU A 22 7.07 -4.80 -9.53
CA LEU A 22 7.33 -4.97 -10.95
C LEU A 22 7.51 -6.46 -11.27
N PHE A 23 8.36 -7.17 -10.51
CA PHE A 23 8.60 -8.60 -10.71
C PHE A 23 7.36 -9.46 -10.46
N ALA A 24 6.54 -9.12 -9.47
CA ALA A 24 5.29 -9.82 -9.19
C ALA A 24 4.28 -9.71 -10.33
N ASN A 25 4.31 -8.59 -11.07
CA ASN A 25 3.34 -8.30 -12.13
C ASN A 25 3.80 -8.68 -13.52
N LEU A 26 5.09 -9.00 -13.71
CA LEU A 26 5.64 -9.45 -14.99
C LEU A 26 4.80 -10.56 -15.66
N PRO A 27 4.40 -11.66 -14.98
CA PRO A 27 3.57 -12.70 -15.58
C PRO A 27 2.26 -12.16 -16.17
N THR A 28 1.55 -11.35 -15.37
CA THR A 28 0.28 -10.75 -15.76
C THR A 28 0.44 -9.78 -16.92
N MET A 29 1.56 -9.03 -16.98
CA MET A 29 1.85 -8.10 -18.07
C MET A 29 2.26 -8.78 -19.38
N THR A 30 2.87 -9.96 -19.32
CA THR A 30 3.23 -10.75 -20.50
C THR A 30 2.09 -11.63 -21.02
N GLY A 31 0.91 -11.56 -20.40
CA GLY A 31 -0.27 -12.37 -20.76
C GLY A 31 -0.15 -13.83 -20.31
N LEU A 32 0.82 -14.15 -19.44
CA LEU A 32 0.94 -15.46 -18.82
C LEU A 32 0.04 -15.51 -17.60
N ASP A 33 -0.82 -16.53 -17.54
CA ASP A 33 -1.64 -16.76 -16.36
C ASP A 33 -0.72 -16.98 -15.14
N PRO A 34 -0.85 -16.16 -14.08
CA PRO A 34 -0.05 -16.34 -12.87
C PRO A 34 -0.28 -17.71 -12.25
N PHE A 35 -1.44 -18.31 -12.45
CA PHE A 35 -1.80 -19.60 -11.86
C PHE A 35 -1.55 -20.79 -12.80
N ASN A 36 -1.19 -20.55 -14.06
CA ASN A 36 -0.99 -21.60 -15.04
C ASN A 36 0.51 -21.84 -15.28
N GLN A 37 1.07 -22.85 -14.61
CA GLN A 37 2.49 -23.20 -14.72
C GLN A 37 2.84 -23.90 -16.05
N ALA A 38 1.85 -24.14 -16.92
CA ALA A 38 2.02 -24.89 -18.17
C ALA A 38 2.90 -24.18 -19.22
N GLY A 39 3.10 -22.87 -19.11
CA GLY A 39 3.93 -22.07 -20.04
C GLY A 39 5.40 -21.89 -19.65
N TYR A 40 5.83 -22.33 -18.46
CA TYR A 40 7.20 -22.11 -17.97
C TYR A 40 8.07 -23.34 -18.20
N SER A 41 9.29 -23.17 -18.73
CA SER A 41 10.24 -24.27 -18.95
C SER A 41 11.61 -23.97 -18.33
N GLY A 42 12.26 -25.01 -17.79
CA GLY A 42 13.62 -24.90 -17.22
C GLY A 42 13.76 -23.88 -16.10
N THR A 43 14.69 -22.93 -16.27
CA THR A 43 15.06 -21.89 -15.30
C THR A 43 13.89 -20.97 -14.93
N ASP A 44 12.92 -20.78 -15.82
CA ASP A 44 11.77 -19.91 -15.58
C ASP A 44 10.89 -20.41 -14.43
N LYS A 45 10.79 -21.74 -14.25
CA LYS A 45 10.07 -22.33 -13.09
C LYS A 45 10.76 -22.01 -11.76
N VAL A 46 12.09 -22.02 -11.73
CA VAL A 46 12.86 -21.73 -10.51
C VAL A 46 12.73 -20.25 -10.14
N ILE A 47 12.84 -19.37 -11.14
CA ILE A 47 12.62 -17.93 -10.96
C ILE A 47 11.19 -17.68 -10.46
N ARG A 48 10.20 -18.34 -11.08
CA ARG A 48 8.80 -18.21 -10.70
C ARG A 48 8.53 -18.71 -9.28
N PHE A 49 9.11 -19.85 -8.91
CA PHE A 49 9.03 -20.38 -7.56
C PHE A 49 9.64 -19.42 -6.53
N LEU A 50 10.79 -18.81 -6.83
CA LEU A 50 11.41 -17.81 -5.95
C LEU A 50 10.54 -16.55 -5.81
N VAL A 51 9.92 -16.07 -6.89
CA VAL A 51 8.99 -14.94 -6.87
C VAL A 51 7.74 -15.29 -6.04
N ASP A 52 7.15 -16.46 -6.24
CA ASP A 52 5.97 -16.88 -5.48
C ASP A 52 6.31 -17.09 -3.99
N LEU A 53 7.49 -17.60 -3.67
CA LEU A 53 7.93 -17.85 -2.29
C LEU A 53 8.27 -16.56 -1.52
N PHE A 54 8.99 -15.63 -2.16
CA PHE A 54 9.51 -14.43 -1.50
C PHE A 54 8.65 -13.18 -1.70
N ILE A 55 7.97 -13.04 -2.83
CA ILE A 55 7.36 -11.78 -3.27
C ILE A 55 5.85 -11.85 -3.23
N GLN A 56 5.25 -12.95 -3.69
CA GLN A 56 3.80 -13.05 -3.81
C GLN A 56 3.13 -12.89 -2.43
N SER A 57 2.14 -11.98 -2.38
CA SER A 57 1.35 -11.61 -1.20
C SER A 57 2.10 -10.91 -0.05
N LYS A 58 3.38 -11.18 0.19
CA LYS A 58 4.18 -10.54 1.26
C LYS A 58 4.42 -9.06 1.00
N PHE A 59 4.55 -8.72 -0.28
CA PHE A 59 4.88 -7.38 -0.71
C PHE A 59 3.81 -6.34 -0.31
N TYR A 60 2.54 -6.67 -0.51
CA TYR A 60 1.39 -5.84 -0.14
C TYR A 60 1.45 -5.43 1.35
N THR A 61 1.81 -6.38 2.21
CA THR A 61 1.94 -6.17 3.65
C THR A 61 3.11 -5.23 3.98
N ILE A 62 4.27 -5.41 3.36
CA ILE A 62 5.44 -4.55 3.59
C ILE A 62 5.14 -3.11 3.13
N PHE A 63 4.53 -2.95 1.96
CA PHE A 63 4.19 -1.62 1.45
C PHE A 63 3.11 -0.96 2.31
N ALA A 64 2.10 -1.70 2.77
CA ALA A 64 1.09 -1.18 3.70
C ALA A 64 1.70 -0.69 5.02
N PHE A 65 2.64 -1.47 5.58
CA PHE A 65 3.36 -1.08 6.79
C PHE A 65 4.19 0.19 6.58
N LEU A 66 4.92 0.26 5.47
CA LEU A 66 5.77 1.40 5.11
C LEU A 66 4.96 2.66 4.80
N PHE A 67 3.76 2.49 4.23
CA PHE A 67 2.79 3.56 4.04
C PHE A 67 2.32 4.11 5.38
N GLY A 68 1.97 3.25 6.34
CA GLY A 68 1.56 3.64 7.70
C GLY A 68 2.67 4.38 8.47
N ILE A 69 3.91 3.89 8.41
CA ILE A 69 5.07 4.59 9.01
C ILE A 69 5.28 5.95 8.32
N GLY A 70 5.20 5.98 6.98
CA GLY A 70 5.31 7.19 6.19
C GLY A 70 4.28 8.24 6.58
N PHE A 71 3.03 7.82 6.82
CA PHE A 71 1.98 8.67 7.35
C PHE A 71 2.35 9.24 8.71
N TYR A 72 2.75 8.40 9.67
CA TYR A 72 3.08 8.85 11.03
C TYR A 72 4.23 9.87 11.05
N ILE A 73 5.29 9.62 10.29
CA ILE A 73 6.43 10.54 10.19
C ILE A 73 6.01 11.85 9.53
N PHE A 74 5.25 11.78 8.44
CA PHE A 74 4.74 12.96 7.75
C PHE A 74 3.92 13.83 8.69
N MET A 75 3.05 13.18 9.46
CA MET A 75 2.17 13.80 10.41
C MET A 75 2.92 14.53 11.53
N LYS A 76 3.83 13.81 12.20
CA LYS A 76 4.71 14.35 13.25
C LYS A 76 5.55 15.54 12.74
N ASN A 77 6.11 15.44 11.54
CA ASN A 77 6.91 16.50 10.94
C ASN A 77 6.09 17.74 10.58
N THR A 78 4.83 17.55 10.16
CA THR A 78 3.93 18.63 9.80
C THR A 78 3.41 19.35 11.04
N GLU A 79 3.11 18.59 12.09
CA GLU A 79 2.74 19.11 13.42
C GLU A 79 3.86 19.95 14.03
N ALA A 80 5.10 19.44 14.02
CA ALA A 80 6.27 20.17 14.52
C ALA A 80 6.55 21.50 13.79
N ARG A 81 6.05 21.64 12.55
CA ARG A 81 6.19 22.86 11.74
C ARG A 81 4.96 23.77 11.78
N GLY A 82 3.88 23.38 12.49
CA GLY A 82 2.65 24.17 12.60
C GLY A 82 1.82 24.29 11.31
N TYR A 83 2.08 23.46 10.30
CA TYR A 83 1.36 23.52 9.02
C TYR A 83 -0.02 22.84 9.09
N PRO A 84 -0.96 23.18 8.19
CA PRO A 84 -2.27 22.54 8.12
C PRO A 84 -2.16 21.09 7.62
N ILE A 85 -1.95 20.18 8.58
CA ILE A 85 -1.86 18.72 8.44
C ILE A 85 -2.89 18.15 7.45
N TYR A 86 -4.17 18.42 7.70
CA TYR A 86 -5.27 17.81 6.97
C TYR A 86 -5.26 18.20 5.51
N ARG A 87 -4.96 19.48 5.23
CA ARG A 87 -4.94 20.01 3.86
C ARG A 87 -3.78 19.41 3.06
N LEU A 88 -2.58 19.39 3.65
CA LEU A 88 -1.38 18.89 2.98
C LEU A 88 -1.45 17.39 2.73
N PHE A 89 -1.93 16.61 3.69
CA PHE A 89 -2.03 15.17 3.52
C PHE A 89 -3.17 14.77 2.58
N SER A 90 -4.35 15.42 2.68
CA SER A 90 -5.47 15.17 1.75
C SER A 90 -5.08 15.46 0.31
N HIS A 91 -4.32 16.54 0.05
CA HIS A 91 -3.87 16.86 -1.30
C HIS A 91 -2.97 15.75 -1.88
N ARG A 92 -2.05 15.22 -1.06
CA ARG A 92 -1.19 14.09 -1.46
C ARG A 92 -2.00 12.83 -1.75
N LEU A 93 -3.01 12.54 -0.94
CA LEU A 93 -3.90 11.39 -1.14
C LEU A 93 -4.80 11.56 -2.35
N CYS A 94 -5.27 12.78 -2.63
CA CYS A 94 -6.10 13.06 -3.78
C CYS A 94 -5.31 12.86 -5.08
N ILE A 95 -4.05 13.32 -5.11
CA ILE A 95 -3.13 13.03 -6.21
C ILE A 95 -2.92 11.53 -6.37
N LEU A 96 -2.65 10.82 -5.26
CA LEU A 96 -2.45 9.37 -5.28
C LEU A 96 -3.69 8.61 -5.78
N LEU A 97 -4.88 9.04 -5.36
CA LEU A 97 -6.16 8.47 -5.79
C LEU A 97 -6.41 8.72 -7.27
N LEU A 98 -6.15 9.93 -7.75
CA LEU A 98 -6.31 10.28 -9.16
C LEU A 98 -5.38 9.43 -10.03
N PHE A 99 -4.10 9.31 -9.65
CA PHE A 99 -3.17 8.42 -10.35
C PHE A 99 -3.59 6.95 -10.26
N GLY A 100 -4.06 6.49 -9.10
CA GLY A 100 -4.56 5.12 -8.95
C GLY A 100 -5.79 4.85 -9.82
N LEU A 101 -6.74 5.79 -9.90
CA LEU A 101 -7.93 5.67 -10.76
C LEU A 101 -7.55 5.68 -12.25
N LEU A 102 -6.68 6.60 -12.66
CA LEU A 102 -6.19 6.63 -14.04
C LEU A 102 -5.45 5.33 -14.37
N HIS A 103 -4.58 4.83 -13.47
CA HIS A 103 -3.88 3.57 -13.69
C HIS A 103 -4.85 2.39 -13.77
N PHE A 104 -5.84 2.34 -12.88
CA PHE A 104 -6.86 1.30 -12.84
C PHE A 104 -7.70 1.24 -14.11
N ILE A 105 -8.07 2.40 -14.66
CA ILE A 105 -8.92 2.51 -15.85
C ILE A 105 -8.12 2.29 -17.14
N PHE A 106 -6.91 2.87 -17.25
CA PHE A 106 -6.15 2.92 -18.50
C PHE A 106 -5.09 1.83 -18.65
N LEU A 107 -4.53 1.32 -17.55
CA LEU A 107 -3.35 0.44 -17.60
C LEU A 107 -3.68 -0.96 -17.11
N TRP A 108 -4.20 -1.09 -15.88
CA TRP A 108 -4.38 -2.41 -15.29
C TRP A 108 -5.30 -2.43 -14.05
N TYR A 109 -6.20 -3.42 -13.99
CA TYR A 109 -7.18 -3.60 -12.90
C TYR A 109 -6.54 -4.00 -11.54
N GLY A 110 -5.27 -4.41 -11.52
CA GLY A 110 -4.57 -4.87 -10.30
C GLY A 110 -3.91 -3.76 -9.47
N ASP A 111 -4.24 -2.49 -9.70
CA ASP A 111 -3.56 -1.36 -9.06
C ASP A 111 -3.71 -1.33 -7.55
N ILE A 112 -2.61 -1.07 -6.85
CA ILE A 112 -2.57 -1.01 -5.38
C ILE A 112 -2.71 0.44 -4.86
N LEU A 113 -2.45 1.45 -5.71
CA LEU A 113 -2.43 2.87 -5.32
C LEU A 113 -3.81 3.36 -4.87
N HIS A 114 -4.88 3.01 -5.60
CA HIS A 114 -6.23 3.45 -5.24
C HIS A 114 -6.63 2.95 -3.83
N ALA A 115 -6.32 1.69 -3.52
CA ALA A 115 -6.59 1.08 -2.21
C ALA A 115 -5.83 1.80 -1.08
N TYR A 116 -4.56 2.16 -1.31
CA TYR A 116 -3.79 2.93 -0.33
C TYR A 116 -4.26 4.37 -0.18
N ALA A 117 -4.72 5.02 -1.25
CA ALA A 117 -5.27 6.36 -1.14
C ALA A 117 -6.52 6.36 -0.26
N LEU A 118 -7.43 5.40 -0.48
CA LEU A 118 -8.61 5.18 0.38
C LEU A 118 -8.22 4.86 1.82
N ALA A 119 -7.29 3.92 2.03
CA ALA A 119 -6.78 3.61 3.36
C ALA A 119 -6.17 4.84 4.06
N GLY A 120 -5.47 5.68 3.32
CA GLY A 120 -4.93 6.95 3.81
C GLY A 120 -6.01 7.93 4.25
N PHE A 121 -7.12 8.03 3.50
CA PHE A 121 -8.24 8.91 3.86
C PHE A 121 -8.91 8.43 5.15
N ILE A 122 -9.09 7.11 5.28
CA ILE A 122 -9.54 6.48 6.52
C ILE A 122 -8.59 6.82 7.66
N LEU A 123 -7.28 6.65 7.48
CA LEU A 123 -6.27 6.94 8.49
C LEU A 123 -6.30 8.41 8.94
N LEU A 124 -6.45 9.33 7.98
CA LEU A 124 -6.53 10.76 8.25
C LEU A 124 -7.80 11.12 9.06
N PHE A 125 -8.92 10.45 8.76
CA PHE A 125 -10.17 10.62 9.50
C PHE A 125 -10.05 10.18 10.97
N PHE A 126 -9.32 9.09 11.24
CA PHE A 126 -9.12 8.56 12.59
C PHE A 126 -7.98 9.23 13.37
N TYR A 127 -7.09 9.98 12.74
CA TYR A 127 -5.86 10.49 13.35
C TYR A 127 -6.04 11.32 14.64
N LYS A 128 -7.07 12.18 14.72
CA LYS A 128 -7.37 12.96 15.94
C LYS A 128 -8.61 12.47 16.70
N ARG A 129 -9.16 11.32 16.34
CA ARG A 129 -10.35 10.77 17.02
C ARG A 129 -9.93 9.94 18.23
N SER A 130 -10.77 9.96 19.26
CA SER A 130 -10.55 9.23 20.51
C SER A 130 -10.27 7.75 20.24
N THR A 131 -9.31 7.17 20.97
CA THR A 131 -8.97 5.73 20.92
C THR A 131 -10.19 4.82 21.05
N LYS A 132 -11.23 5.27 21.76
CA LYS A 132 -12.51 4.56 21.91
C LYS A 132 -13.25 4.40 20.58
N LEU A 133 -13.26 5.43 19.72
CA LEU A 133 -13.89 5.37 18.41
C LEU A 133 -13.12 4.46 17.44
N ILE A 134 -11.79 4.46 17.52
CA ILE A 134 -10.95 3.56 16.72
C ILE A 134 -11.21 2.10 17.12
N PHE A 135 -11.33 1.83 18.42
CA PHE A 135 -11.62 0.50 18.93
C PHE A 135 -13.02 0.01 18.51
N ILE A 136 -14.04 0.87 18.65
CA ILE A 136 -15.41 0.56 18.21
C ILE A 136 -15.47 0.35 16.71
N ALA A 137 -14.82 1.20 15.91
CA ALA A 137 -14.76 1.05 14.46
C ALA A 137 -14.07 -0.27 14.06
N GLY A 138 -12.95 -0.62 14.70
CA GLY A 138 -12.26 -1.89 14.49
C GLY A 138 -13.12 -3.11 14.84
N CYS A 139 -13.78 -3.10 16.01
CA CYS A 139 -14.71 -4.16 16.40
C CYS A 139 -15.90 -4.26 15.45
N SER A 140 -16.46 -3.13 15.02
CA SER A 140 -17.59 -3.11 14.07
C SER A 140 -17.21 -3.67 12.70
N PHE A 141 -15.99 -3.38 12.23
CA PHE A 141 -15.47 -3.91 10.97
C PHE A 141 -15.23 -5.42 11.03
N LEU A 142 -14.66 -5.92 12.13
CA LEU A 142 -14.48 -7.35 12.35
C LEU A 142 -15.81 -8.10 12.45
N LEU A 143 -16.79 -7.53 13.16
CA LEU A 143 -18.14 -8.08 13.24
C LEU A 143 -18.83 -8.11 11.87
N ALA A 144 -18.78 -7.02 11.11
CA ALA A 144 -19.34 -6.96 9.76
C ALA A 144 -18.66 -7.99 8.83
N SER A 145 -17.34 -8.12 8.90
CA SER A 145 -16.60 -9.11 8.12
C SER A 145 -16.95 -10.55 8.51
N TYR A 146 -17.19 -10.82 9.79
CA TYR A 146 -17.58 -12.14 10.27
C TYR A 146 -19.00 -12.51 9.82
N ILE A 147 -19.94 -11.58 9.91
CA ILE A 147 -21.33 -11.76 9.50
C ILE A 147 -21.43 -11.99 7.99
N LEU A 148 -20.71 -11.18 7.18
CA LEU A 148 -20.70 -11.32 5.72
C LEU A 148 -20.08 -12.65 5.26
N ARG A 149 -19.19 -13.25 6.07
CA ARG A 149 -18.58 -14.56 5.77
C ARG A 149 -19.50 -15.73 6.13
N PHE A 150 -20.53 -15.48 6.94
CA PHE A 150 -21.47 -16.49 7.40
C PHE A 150 -22.77 -16.53 6.56
N ILE A 151 -23.04 -15.45 5.79
CA ILE A 151 -24.11 -15.38 4.78
C ILE A 151 -23.66 -16.02 3.47
#